data_AF-A0A931IQA2-F1
#
_entry.id   AF-A0A931IQA2-F1
#
_cell.length_a   1.000
_cell.length_b   1.000
_cell.length_c   1.000
_cell.angle_alpha   90.00
_cell.angle_beta   90.00
_cell.angle_gamma   90.00
#
_symmetry.space_group_name_H-M   'P 1'
#
loop_
_entity.id
_entity.type
_entity.pdbx_description
1 polymer ?
#
loop_
_entity_poly.entity_id
_entity_poly.type
_entity_poly.pdbx_seq_one_letter_code
_entity_poly.pdbx_strand_id
1 'polypeptide(L)'
;MRAGYSILREIQKKGFTPEPSDYGLKEWEFKKMIQFLQDKGFLDRVLRVGDHFSLKNSQITTKGSQLLEDNQHYELDYPDRAGLKEWVKVEKEQYSNSSYEE
;
A
#
# COMPACT_ATOMS: atom_id res chain seq x y z
N MET A 1 7.22 -4.78 1.85
CA MET A 1 5.97 -4.32 2.47
C MET A 1 5.68 -2.82 2.29
N ARG A 2 6.57 -2.00 1.73
CA ARG A 2 6.42 -0.53 1.56
C ARG A 2 5.11 -0.09 0.89
N ALA A 3 4.68 -0.76 -0.18
CA ALA A 3 3.43 -0.42 -0.88
C ALA A 3 2.20 -0.57 0.03
N GLY A 4 2.06 -1.72 0.70
CA GLY A 4 0.95 -1.98 1.61
C GLY A 4 0.96 -1.05 2.82
N TYR A 5 2.15 -0.78 3.37
CA TYR A 5 2.35 0.19 4.43
C TYR A 5 1.85 1.59 4.03
N SER A 6 2.34 2.11 2.89
CA SER A 6 1.98 3.43 2.39
C SER A 6 0.47 3.55 2.17
N ILE A 7 -0.17 2.57 1.53
CA ILE A 7 -1.62 2.59 1.29
C ILE A 7 -2.38 2.72 2.62
N LEU A 8 -2.05 1.91 3.61
CA LEU A 8 -2.70 1.95 4.93
C LEU A 8 -2.42 3.27 5.65
N ARG A 9 -1.19 3.78 5.59
CA ARG A 9 -0.75 5.04 6.19
C ARG A 9 -1.52 6.23 5.63
N GLU A 10 -1.71 6.30 4.31
CA GLU A 10 -2.47 7.39 3.69
C GLU A 10 -3.96 7.32 3.99
N ILE A 11 -4.53 6.12 4.07
CA ILE A 11 -5.92 5.93 4.50
C ILE A 11 -6.11 6.36 5.96
N GLN A 12 -5.14 6.07 6.83
CA GLN A 12 -5.15 6.48 8.25
C GLN A 12 -5.02 7.99 8.41
N LYS A 13 -3.99 8.59 7.78
CA LYS A 13 -3.64 10.01 7.94
C LYS A 13 -4.51 10.93 7.07
N LYS A 14 -5.27 10.36 6.12
CA LYS A 14 -6.11 11.10 5.15
C LYS A 14 -5.32 12.15 4.35
N GLY A 15 -4.06 11.87 4.03
CA GLY A 15 -3.18 12.79 3.30
C GLY A 15 -3.65 12.95 1.85
N PHE A 16 -3.87 11.84 1.16
CA PHE A 16 -4.50 11.77 -0.15
C PHE A 16 -5.16 10.40 -0.35
N THR A 17 -5.90 10.21 -1.44
CA THR A 17 -6.46 8.89 -1.79
C THR A 17 -5.43 8.13 -2.63
N PRO A 18 -4.92 6.98 -2.17
CA PRO A 18 -3.93 6.20 -2.92
C PRO A 18 -4.44 5.79 -4.31
N GLU A 19 -3.63 6.04 -5.34
CA GLU A 19 -3.93 5.68 -6.73
C GLU A 19 -2.88 4.72 -7.30
N PRO A 20 -3.22 3.88 -8.29
CA PRO A 20 -2.27 2.93 -8.89
C PRO A 20 -0.97 3.58 -9.40
N SER A 21 -1.07 4.79 -9.97
CA SER A 21 0.03 5.58 -10.51
C SER A 21 1.07 5.97 -9.46
N ASP A 22 0.64 6.24 -8.23
CA ASP A 22 1.51 6.61 -7.09
C ASP A 22 2.52 5.50 -6.78
N TYR A 23 2.17 4.25 -7.08
CA TYR A 23 2.98 3.06 -6.81
C TYR A 23 3.60 2.46 -8.08
N GLY A 24 3.39 3.09 -9.24
CA GLY A 24 3.82 2.54 -10.53
C GLY A 24 3.17 1.18 -10.87
N LEU A 25 1.95 0.95 -10.38
CA LEU A 25 1.19 -0.28 -10.59
C LEU A 25 0.13 -0.07 -11.68
N LYS A 26 -0.17 -1.15 -12.41
CA LYS A 26 -1.37 -1.20 -13.26
C LYS A 26 -2.61 -1.26 -12.36
N GLU A 27 -3.76 -0.80 -12.88
CA GLU A 27 -5.01 -0.78 -12.12
C GLU A 27 -5.38 -2.16 -11.53
N TRP A 28 -5.20 -3.23 -12.29
CA TRP A 28 -5.51 -4.58 -11.82
C TRP A 28 -4.55 -5.07 -10.72
N GLU A 29 -3.27 -4.66 -10.76
CA GLU A 29 -2.29 -4.99 -9.73
C GLU A 29 -2.64 -4.29 -8.43
N PHE A 30 -3.00 -3.01 -8.53
CA PHE A 30 -3.44 -2.22 -7.39
C PHE A 30 -4.77 -2.75 -6.82
N LYS A 31 -5.74 -3.12 -7.66
CA LYS A 31 -6.99 -3.78 -7.23
C LYS A 31 -6.72 -5.07 -6.46
N LYS A 32 -5.78 -5.91 -6.93
CA LYS A 32 -5.34 -7.11 -6.21
C LYS A 32 -4.67 -6.79 -4.88
N MET A 33 -3.84 -5.75 -4.83
CA MET A 33 -3.21 -5.29 -3.58
C MET A 33 -4.27 -4.85 -2.55
N ILE A 34 -5.24 -4.03 -2.96
CA ILE A 34 -6.34 -3.60 -2.08
C ILE A 34 -7.17 -4.80 -1.60
N GLN A 35 -7.48 -5.74 -2.50
CA GLN A 35 -8.17 -6.97 -2.12
C GLN A 35 -7.35 -7.78 -1.11
N PHE A 36 -6.04 -7.93 -1.31
CA PHE A 36 -5.17 -8.63 -0.38
C PHE A 36 -5.15 -7.98 1.01
N LEU A 37 -5.05 -6.63 1.08
CA LEU A 37 -5.09 -5.91 2.35
C LEU A 37 -6.43 -6.09 3.08
N GLN A 38 -7.53 -6.11 2.31
CA GLN A 38 -8.87 -6.36 2.82
C GLN A 38 -9.02 -7.80 3.33
N ASP A 39 -8.60 -8.80 2.55
CA ASP A 39 -8.69 -10.23 2.92
C ASP A 39 -7.83 -10.58 4.13
N LYS A 40 -6.69 -9.89 4.30
CA LYS A 40 -5.85 -10.01 5.50
C LYS A 40 -6.43 -9.28 6.71
N GLY A 41 -7.51 -8.53 6.54
CA GLY A 41 -8.20 -7.79 7.58
C GLY A 41 -7.43 -6.55 8.03
N PHE A 42 -6.61 -5.95 7.19
CA PHE A 42 -5.92 -4.68 7.48
C PHE A 42 -6.74 -3.46 7.08
N LEU A 43 -7.67 -3.64 6.14
CA LEU A 43 -8.48 -2.58 5.54
C LEU A 43 -9.94 -2.99 5.47
N ASP A 44 -10.84 -2.09 5.86
CA ASP A 44 -12.28 -2.26 5.81
C ASP A 44 -12.96 -1.15 4.99
N ARG A 45 -14.24 -1.37 4.68
CA ARG A 45 -15.13 -0.39 4.00
C ARG A 45 -14.65 0.08 2.63
N VAL A 46 -13.95 -0.78 1.88
CA VAL A 46 -13.66 -0.56 0.46
C VAL A 46 -14.97 -0.71 -0.33
N LEU A 47 -15.44 0.38 -0.93
CA LEU A 47 -16.63 0.35 -1.78
C LEU A 47 -16.27 -0.30 -3.11
N ARG A 48 -17.09 -1.25 -3.58
CA ARG A 48 -16.93 -1.92 -4.88
C ARG A 48 -18.24 -1.87 -5.65
N VAL A 49 -18.16 -1.43 -6.91
CA VAL A 49 -19.30 -1.39 -7.84
C VAL A 49 -18.81 -1.90 -9.19
N GLY A 50 -19.22 -3.14 -9.53
CA GLY A 50 -18.70 -3.83 -10.72
C GLY A 50 -17.18 -3.95 -10.68
N ASP A 51 -16.52 -3.43 -11.71
CA ASP A 51 -15.06 -3.45 -11.80
C ASP A 51 -14.35 -2.33 -11.04
N HIS A 52 -15.09 -1.31 -10.60
CA HIS A 52 -14.56 -0.17 -9.88
C HIS A 52 -14.53 -0.40 -8.37
N PHE A 53 -13.54 0.20 -7.70
CA PHE A 53 -13.49 0.29 -6.25
C PHE A 53 -13.15 1.72 -5.83
N SER A 54 -13.50 2.09 -4.60
CA SER A 54 -13.18 3.40 -4.02
C SER A 54 -12.64 3.26 -2.60
N LEU A 55 -11.53 3.96 -2.34
CA LEU A 55 -10.89 4.04 -1.03
C LEU A 55 -11.32 5.26 -0.21
N LYS A 56 -12.15 6.15 -0.78
CA LYS A 56 -12.49 7.44 -0.15
C LYS A 56 -13.06 7.33 1.26
N ASN A 57 -13.85 6.29 1.51
CA ASN A 57 -14.48 6.01 2.81
C ASN A 57 -13.89 4.77 3.50
N SER A 58 -12.77 4.25 2.98
CA SER A 58 -12.11 3.08 3.56
C SER A 58 -11.50 3.44 4.92
N GLN A 59 -11.39 2.45 5.80
CA GLN A 59 -10.85 2.61 7.14
C GLN A 59 -9.87 1.48 7.42
N ILE A 60 -8.74 1.79 8.03
CA ILE A 60 -7.86 0.75 8.54
C ILE A 60 -8.49 0.08 9.76
N THR A 61 -8.23 -1.21 9.93
CA THR A 61 -8.67 -1.97 11.11
C THR A 61 -7.65 -1.83 12.25
N THR A 62 -7.96 -2.34 13.45
CA THR A 62 -6.97 -2.46 14.54
C THR A 62 -5.73 -3.24 14.10
N LYS A 63 -5.92 -4.29 13.29
CA LYS A 63 -4.81 -5.08 12.74
C LYS A 63 -4.00 -4.29 11.73
N GLY A 64 -4.66 -3.44 10.92
CA GLY A 64 -4.00 -2.50 10.02
C GLY A 64 -3.15 -1.48 10.78
N SER A 65 -3.68 -0.93 11.89
CA SER A 65 -2.91 -0.03 12.77
C SER A 65 -1.70 -0.72 13.37
N GLN A 66 -1.84 -1.96 13.85
CA GLN A 66 -0.70 -2.71 14.39
C GLN A 66 0.39 -2.91 13.35
N LEU A 67 0.02 -3.23 12.09
CA LEU A 67 1.00 -3.35 11.01
C LEU A 67 1.75 -2.03 10.78
N LEU A 68 1.08 -0.89 10.89
CA LEU A 68 1.72 0.42 10.77
C LEU A 68 2.71 0.69 11.92
N GLU A 69 2.38 0.28 13.13
CA GLU A 69 3.28 0.39 14.30
C GLU A 69 4.50 -0.52 14.16
N ASP A 70 4.28 -1.80 13.81
CA ASP A 70 5.35 -2.79 13.61
C ASP A 70 6.33 -2.37 12.51
N ASN A 71 5.86 -1.56 11.55
CA ASN A 71 6.64 -1.07 10.42
C ASN A 71 6.90 0.44 10.47
N GLN A 72 6.84 1.06 11.65
CA GLN A 72 7.03 2.49 11.83
C GLN A 72 8.40 2.99 11.34
N HIS A 73 9.40 2.11 11.25
CA HIS A 73 10.72 2.43 10.69
C HIS A 73 10.66 3.01 9.27
N TYR A 74 9.61 2.72 8.49
CA TYR A 74 9.38 3.32 7.17
C TYR A 74 9.03 4.82 7.21
N GLU A 75 8.68 5.39 8.36
CA GLU A 75 8.44 6.85 8.46
C GLU A 75 9.75 7.66 8.42
N LEU A 76 10.90 7.03 8.67
CA LEU A 76 12.20 7.71 8.68
C LEU A 76 12.60 8.20 7.28
N ASP A 77 12.21 7.46 6.24
CA ASP A 77 12.54 7.74 4.84
C ASP A 77 11.28 7.87 3.96
N TYR A 78 10.11 8.09 4.56
CA TYR A 78 8.85 8.17 3.83
C TYR A 78 8.84 9.36 2.86
N PRO A 79 8.69 9.12 1.55
CA PRO A 79 8.77 10.18 0.56
C PRO A 79 7.48 11.00 0.49
N ASP A 80 7.52 12.09 -0.27
CA ASP A 80 6.30 12.72 -0.77
C ASP A 80 5.58 11.83 -1.80
N ARG A 81 4.36 12.24 -2.20
CA ARG A 81 3.54 11.48 -3.16
C ARG A 81 4.28 11.22 -4.48
N ALA A 82 5.10 12.16 -4.94
CA ALA A 82 5.85 12.02 -6.19
C ALA A 82 6.96 10.96 -6.07
N GLY A 83 7.59 10.84 -4.91
CA GLY A 83 8.65 9.87 -4.63
C GLY A 83 8.17 8.45 -4.26
N LEU A 84 6.88 8.26 -3.96
CA LEU A 84 6.33 6.95 -3.56
C LEU A 84 6.64 5.83 -4.55
N LYS A 85 6.53 6.12 -5.85
CA LYS A 85 6.78 5.14 -6.90
C LYS A 85 8.19 4.58 -6.83
N GLU A 86 9.17 5.45 -6.60
CA GLU A 86 10.57 5.04 -6.53
C GLU A 86 10.88 4.34 -5.20
N TRP A 87 10.36 4.88 -4.10
CA TRP A 87 10.55 4.31 -2.77
C TRP A 87 10.01 2.88 -2.64
N VAL A 88 8.88 2.58 -3.29
CA VAL A 88 8.31 1.23 -3.33
C VAL A 88 9.12 0.27 -4.23
N LYS A 89 9.76 0.75 -5.29
CA LYS A 89 10.59 -0.09 -6.17
C LYS A 89 11.83 -0.63 -5.49
N VAL A 90 12.43 0.11 -4.55
CA VAL A 90 13.62 -0.32 -3.81
C VAL A 90 13.44 -1.74 -3.24
N GLU A 91 12.23 -2.07 -2.76
CA GLU A 91 11.93 -3.44 -2.33
C GLU A 91 11.92 -4.43 -3.49
N LYS A 92 11.27 -4.11 -4.62
CA LYS A 92 11.21 -5.00 -5.79
C LYS A 92 12.62 -5.34 -6.32
N GLU A 93 13.53 -4.38 -6.29
CA GLU A 93 14.91 -4.55 -6.76
C GLU A 93 15.75 -5.38 -5.78
N GLN A 94 15.59 -5.17 -4.47
CA GLN A 94 16.24 -5.99 -3.44
C GLN A 94 15.81 -7.47 -3.49
N TYR A 95 14.53 -7.74 -3.76
CA TYR A 95 14.04 -9.10 -3.95
C TYR A 95 14.52 -9.73 -5.27
N SER A 96 14.69 -8.95 -6.34
CA SER A 96 15.18 -9.48 -7.64
C SER A 96 16.69 -9.73 -7.67
N ASN A 97 17.47 -8.98 -6.89
CA ASN A 97 18.90 -9.24 -6.71
C ASN A 97 19.19 -10.41 -5.77
N SER A 98 18.22 -10.88 -4.99
CA SER A 98 18.37 -12.03 -4.08
C SER A 98 18.09 -13.37 -4.77
N SER A 99 17.78 -13.39 -6.07
CA SER A 99 17.50 -14.60 -6.86
C SER A 99 18.66 -15.07 -7.76
N TYR A 100 19.89 -14.59 -7.52
CA TYR A 100 21.11 -15.03 -8.21
C TYR A 100 22.22 -15.44 -7.24
N GLU A 101 21.88 -16.14 -6.15
CA GLU A 101 22.85 -16.89 -5.34
C GLU A 101 22.28 -18.26 -4.98
N GLU A 102 22.20 -19.17 -5.97
CA GLU A 102 22.36 -20.62 -5.80
C GLU A 102 23.15 -21.20 -6.99
#